data_AF-A0A523W4C5-F1
#
_entry.id   AF-A0A523W4C5-F1
#
_cell.length_a   1.000
_cell.length_b   1.000
_cell.length_c   1.000
_cell.angle_alpha   90.00
_cell.angle_beta   90.00
_cell.angle_gamma   90.00
#
_symmetry.space_group_name_H-M   'P 1'
#
loop_
_entity.id
_entity.type
_entity.pdbx_description
1 polymer ?
#
loop_
_entity_poly.entity_id
_entity_poly.type
_entity_poly.pdbx_seq_one_letter_code
_entity_poly.pdbx_strand_id
1 'polypeptide(L)'
;MKLKRDEILDQLLEEIKKGKSIEDCLRAYPEFAEELEPLLRLAERIEDLPKPEPNPEVVESVLTKIREMAVKERQKEKKFSFRKIFSLQPAFVRAIAVVLLIIFIGWTSMSLSAKSVPGDFLYPIKLFTEKVQYTLTVNPEGKAELHLVFADRRTNELVLSFKEGEMINKVLLNAMLNEAQSALKYSESLSAERSAILVAKVGKCNQHQQRVLEEIKPMACRDDTAVINEAINLCAERHRCVGYMLNPESSDEQPPYPCWKKCCNWQ
;
A
#
# COMPACT_ATOMS: atom_id res chain seq x y z
N MET A 1 15.61 -27.32 34.60
CA MET A 1 15.89 -27.68 33.20
C MET A 1 17.05 -28.66 33.25
N LYS A 2 16.83 -29.96 33.06
CA LYS A 2 17.92 -30.95 33.11
C LYS A 2 18.77 -30.76 31.84
N LEU A 3 20.00 -30.26 31.98
CA LEU A 3 20.95 -30.19 30.86
C LEU A 3 21.17 -31.61 30.32
N LYS A 4 21.25 -31.74 29.00
CA LYS A 4 21.53 -33.04 28.37
C LYS A 4 23.01 -33.39 28.57
N ARG A 5 23.32 -34.67 28.70
CA ARG A 5 24.70 -35.19 28.88
C ARG A 5 25.71 -34.55 27.92
N ASP A 6 25.34 -34.39 26.66
CA ASP A 6 26.24 -33.84 25.63
C ASP A 6 26.56 -32.34 25.88
N GLU A 7 25.59 -31.58 26.41
CA GLU A 7 25.80 -30.17 26.79
C GLU A 7 26.71 -30.05 28.02
N ILE A 8 26.62 -31.00 28.96
CA ILE A 8 27.49 -31.08 30.13
C ILE A 8 28.92 -31.42 29.69
N LEU A 9 29.09 -32.38 28.78
CA LEU A 9 30.40 -32.75 28.24
C LEU A 9 31.09 -31.55 27.56
N ASP A 10 30.39 -30.84 26.69
CA ASP A 10 30.94 -29.65 26.01
C ASP A 10 31.36 -28.56 27.01
N GLN A 11 30.54 -28.35 28.05
CA GLN A 11 30.87 -27.39 29.10
C GLN A 11 32.10 -27.80 29.92
N LEU A 12 32.24 -29.09 30.25
CA LEU A 12 33.39 -29.59 30.99
C LEU A 12 34.69 -29.52 30.16
N LEU A 13 34.62 -29.79 28.85
CA LEU A 13 35.76 -29.65 27.94
C LEU A 13 36.28 -28.20 27.87
N GLU A 14 35.38 -27.22 27.81
CA GLU A 14 35.77 -25.81 27.82
C GLU A 14 36.37 -25.36 29.16
N GLU A 15 35.92 -25.92 30.28
CA GLU A 15 36.49 -25.63 31.60
C GLU A 15 37.86 -26.28 31.81
N ILE A 16 38.09 -27.48 31.25
CA ILE A 16 39.41 -28.13 31.23
C ILE A 16 40.39 -27.35 30.37
N LYS A 17 39.98 -26.86 29.18
CA LYS A 17 40.81 -25.95 28.35
C LYS A 17 41.23 -24.68 29.09
N LYS A 18 40.43 -24.20 30.05
CA LYS A 18 40.77 -23.05 30.91
C LYS A 18 41.69 -23.42 32.09
N GLY A 19 42.09 -24.67 32.22
CA GLY A 19 43.06 -25.15 33.21
C GLY A 19 42.45 -25.75 34.48
N LYS A 20 41.16 -26.10 34.50
CA LYS A 20 40.58 -26.88 35.61
C LYS A 20 40.93 -28.36 35.49
N SER A 21 41.15 -29.02 36.63
CA SER A 21 41.40 -30.45 36.67
C SER A 21 40.15 -31.26 36.34
N ILE A 22 40.32 -32.43 35.74
CA ILE A 22 39.22 -33.36 35.41
C ILE A 22 38.49 -33.75 36.70
N GLU A 23 39.21 -33.95 37.79
CA GLU A 23 38.66 -34.34 39.10
C GLU A 23 37.78 -33.25 39.72
N ASP A 24 38.12 -31.97 39.53
CA ASP A 24 37.31 -30.84 40.00
C ASP A 24 36.07 -30.63 39.13
N CYS A 25 36.19 -30.88 37.82
CA CYS A 25 35.10 -30.83 36.85
C CYS A 25 34.04 -31.92 37.11
N LEU A 26 34.46 -33.14 37.43
CA LEU A 26 33.56 -34.27 37.72
C LEU A 26 32.84 -34.12 39.07
N ARG A 27 33.42 -33.40 40.04
CA ARG A 27 32.79 -33.11 41.34
C ARG A 27 31.54 -32.24 41.22
N ALA A 28 31.45 -31.42 40.17
CA ALA A 28 30.28 -30.58 39.90
C ALA A 28 29.07 -31.39 39.38
N TYR A 29 29.30 -32.58 38.82
CA TYR A 29 28.27 -33.44 38.23
C TYR A 29 28.47 -34.92 38.61
N PRO A 30 28.33 -35.28 39.91
CA PRO A 30 28.60 -36.63 40.41
C PRO A 30 27.69 -37.70 39.79
N GLU A 31 26.50 -37.32 39.34
CA GLU A 31 25.50 -38.22 38.73
C GLU A 31 25.96 -38.80 37.37
N PHE A 32 26.89 -38.13 36.67
CA PHE A 32 27.42 -38.54 35.36
C PHE A 32 28.93 -38.82 35.38
N ALA A 33 29.54 -38.85 36.58
CA ALA A 33 30.99 -38.87 36.72
C ALA A 33 31.64 -40.12 36.09
N GLU A 34 31.06 -41.30 36.33
CA GLU A 34 31.60 -42.57 35.80
C GLU A 34 31.53 -42.66 34.27
N GLU A 35 30.55 -42.01 33.63
CA GLU A 35 30.38 -42.00 32.18
C GLU A 35 31.24 -40.91 31.50
N LEU A 36 31.42 -39.76 32.14
CA LEU A 36 32.14 -38.61 31.56
C LEU A 36 33.65 -38.71 31.74
N GLU A 37 34.14 -39.32 32.82
CA GLU A 37 35.58 -39.47 33.08
C GLU A 37 36.36 -40.07 31.89
N PRO A 38 35.97 -41.21 31.29
CA PRO A 38 36.73 -41.79 30.18
C PRO A 38 36.72 -40.90 28.93
N LEU A 39 35.64 -40.14 28.69
CA LEU A 39 35.53 -39.24 27.55
C LEU A 39 36.43 -38.00 27.71
N LEU A 40 36.50 -37.44 28.92
CA LEU A 40 37.38 -36.31 29.23
C LEU A 40 38.86 -36.69 29.14
N ARG A 41 39.23 -37.87 29.68
CA ARG A 41 40.59 -38.42 29.54
C ARG A 41 40.96 -38.70 28.08
N LEU A 42 40.00 -39.10 27.25
CA LEU A 42 40.23 -39.29 25.82
C LEU A 42 40.45 -37.94 25.10
N ALA A 43 39.67 -36.92 25.44
CA ALA A 43 39.82 -35.58 24.87
C ALA A 43 41.17 -34.95 25.21
N GLU A 44 41.65 -35.09 26.45
CA GLU A 44 42.98 -34.66 26.88
C GLU A 44 44.09 -35.31 26.02
N ARG A 45 44.00 -36.63 25.80
CA ARG A 45 44.95 -37.37 24.95
C ARG A 45 44.93 -36.92 23.48
N ILE A 46 43.78 -36.48 22.97
CA ILE A 46 43.66 -35.96 21.60
C ILE A 46 44.25 -34.56 21.52
N GLU A 47 44.12 -33.75 22.56
CA GLU A 47 44.67 -32.40 22.62
C GLU A 47 46.21 -32.39 22.71
N ASP A 48 46.79 -33.41 23.36
CA ASP A 48 48.24 -33.66 23.40
C ASP A 48 48.82 -34.15 22.05
N LEU A 49 47.98 -34.49 21.06
CA LEU A 49 48.49 -34.88 19.75
C LEU A 49 49.16 -33.67 19.06
N PRO A 50 50.27 -33.91 18.33
CA PRO A 50 50.93 -32.86 17.58
C PRO A 50 49.94 -32.27 16.57
N LYS A 51 49.60 -30.99 16.74
CA LYS A 51 48.73 -30.28 15.81
C LYS A 51 49.41 -30.26 14.44
N PRO A 52 48.75 -30.69 13.36
CA PRO A 52 49.35 -30.69 12.04
C PRO A 52 49.69 -29.25 11.65
N GLU A 53 50.98 -28.98 11.40
CA GLU A 53 51.40 -27.69 10.87
C GLU A 53 50.86 -27.54 9.43
N PRO A 54 50.15 -26.44 9.13
CA PRO A 54 49.65 -26.23 7.79
C PRO A 54 50.82 -26.02 6.82
N ASN A 55 50.86 -26.79 5.73
CA ASN A 55 51.87 -26.61 4.68
C ASN A 55 51.72 -25.20 4.08
N PRO A 56 52.75 -24.33 4.16
CA PRO A 56 52.67 -22.94 3.70
C PRO A 56 52.30 -22.84 2.21
N GLU A 57 52.73 -23.77 1.36
CA GLU A 57 52.42 -23.78 -0.06
C GLU A 57 50.92 -24.03 -0.33
N VAL A 58 50.30 -24.91 0.47
CA VAL A 58 48.88 -25.22 0.36
C VAL A 58 48.05 -24.02 0.84
N VAL A 59 48.45 -23.39 1.95
CA VAL A 59 47.78 -22.19 2.48
C VAL A 59 47.83 -21.05 1.48
N GLU A 60 48.98 -20.82 0.83
CA GLU A 60 49.12 -19.80 -0.20
C GLU A 60 48.26 -20.09 -1.44
N SER A 61 48.21 -21.36 -1.88
CA SER A 61 47.35 -21.77 -3.01
C SER A 61 45.85 -21.62 -2.72
N VAL A 62 45.44 -21.79 -1.46
CA VAL A 62 44.05 -21.59 -1.02
C VAL A 62 43.75 -20.10 -0.88
N LEU A 63 44.66 -19.31 -0.31
CA LEU A 63 44.50 -17.86 -0.18
C LEU A 63 44.45 -17.17 -1.56
N THR A 64 45.25 -17.61 -2.52
CA THR A 64 45.21 -17.11 -3.90
C THR A 64 43.88 -17.46 -4.57
N LYS A 65 43.39 -18.70 -4.45
CA LYS A 65 42.04 -19.07 -4.94
C LYS A 65 40.93 -18.26 -4.27
N ILE A 66 41.00 -18.02 -2.96
CA ILE A 66 40.03 -17.18 -2.23
C ILE A 66 40.07 -15.73 -2.74
N ARG A 67 41.26 -15.16 -2.96
CA ARG A 67 41.43 -13.82 -3.55
C ARG A 67 40.88 -13.75 -4.97
N GLU A 68 41.14 -14.76 -5.81
CA GLU A 68 40.61 -14.83 -7.17
C GLU A 68 39.08 -14.95 -7.18
N MET A 69 38.49 -15.75 -6.28
CA MET A 69 37.04 -15.84 -6.12
C MET A 69 36.45 -14.51 -5.63
N ALA A 70 37.09 -13.84 -4.66
CA ALA A 70 36.67 -12.52 -4.18
C ALA A 70 36.76 -11.43 -5.26
N VAL A 71 37.76 -11.51 -6.14
CA VAL A 71 37.90 -10.59 -7.30
C VAL A 71 36.84 -10.89 -8.36
N LYS A 72 36.55 -12.17 -8.64
CA LYS A 72 35.49 -12.58 -9.58
C LYS A 72 34.09 -12.23 -9.07
N GLU A 73 33.85 -12.28 -7.76
CA GLU A 73 32.59 -11.81 -7.16
C GLU A 73 32.48 -10.28 -7.18
N ARG A 74 33.57 -9.54 -6.90
CA ARG A 74 33.61 -8.07 -7.08
C ARG A 74 33.38 -7.60 -8.52
N GLN A 75 33.64 -8.44 -9.51
CA GLN A 75 33.31 -8.16 -10.92
C GLN A 75 31.87 -8.51 -11.30
N LYS A 76 31.19 -9.38 -10.54
CA LYS A 76 29.77 -9.73 -10.72
C LYS A 76 28.80 -8.79 -10.02
N GLU A 77 29.26 -8.05 -9.02
CA GLU A 77 28.58 -6.82 -8.63
C GLU A 77 28.67 -5.82 -9.78
N LYS A 78 27.69 -5.90 -10.68
CA LYS A 78 27.41 -4.85 -11.67
C LYS A 78 27.14 -3.56 -10.89
N LYS A 79 28.20 -2.83 -10.59
CA LYS A 79 28.13 -1.42 -10.24
C LYS A 79 27.33 -0.76 -11.34
N PHE A 80 26.10 -0.40 -11.02
CA PHE A 80 25.34 0.54 -11.81
C PHE A 80 26.22 1.79 -11.90
N SER A 81 26.88 1.95 -13.03
CA SER A 81 27.94 2.93 -13.18
C SER A 81 27.29 4.29 -13.23
N PHE A 82 27.33 5.04 -12.14
CA PHE A 82 26.99 6.47 -12.12
C PHE A 82 27.75 7.26 -13.20
N ARG A 83 28.88 6.73 -13.68
CA ARG A 83 29.63 7.28 -14.82
C ARG A 83 28.91 7.13 -16.17
N LYS A 84 28.00 6.15 -16.32
CA LYS A 84 27.14 5.98 -17.52
C LYS A 84 25.89 6.87 -17.47
N ILE A 85 25.44 7.27 -16.28
CA ILE A 85 24.42 8.33 -16.13
C ILE A 85 24.98 9.68 -16.62
N PHE A 86 26.25 9.97 -16.35
CA PHE A 86 26.94 11.15 -16.90
C PHE A 86 27.38 11.02 -18.37
N SER A 87 27.23 9.85 -18.98
CA SER A 87 27.48 9.64 -20.42
C SER A 87 26.19 9.57 -21.25
N LEU A 88 25.04 9.84 -20.65
CA LEU A 88 23.83 10.15 -21.42
C LEU A 88 24.17 11.36 -22.31
N GLN A 89 23.91 11.27 -23.61
CA GLN A 89 24.17 12.38 -24.53
C GLN A 89 23.63 13.68 -23.93
N PRO A 90 24.34 14.82 -24.03
CA PRO A 90 23.94 16.08 -23.39
C PRO A 90 22.50 16.49 -23.72
N ALA A 91 21.93 16.00 -24.83
CA ALA A 91 20.53 16.13 -25.18
C ALA A 91 19.55 15.46 -24.17
N PHE A 92 19.87 14.26 -23.67
CA PHE A 92 18.99 13.52 -22.76
C PHE A 92 19.03 14.10 -21.34
N VAL A 93 20.21 14.55 -20.89
CA VAL A 93 20.34 15.29 -19.62
C VAL A 93 19.61 16.62 -19.68
N ARG A 94 19.69 17.34 -20.80
CA ARG A 94 18.92 18.58 -21.03
C ARG A 94 17.42 18.31 -21.08
N ALA A 95 16.98 17.24 -21.74
CA ALA A 95 15.57 16.86 -21.78
C ALA A 95 15.04 16.52 -20.38
N ILE A 96 15.77 15.72 -19.60
CA ILE A 96 15.41 15.42 -18.20
C ILE A 96 15.42 16.68 -17.35
N ALA A 97 16.41 17.57 -17.51
CA ALA A 97 16.47 18.82 -16.76
C ALA A 97 15.30 19.75 -17.09
N VAL A 98 14.90 19.85 -18.36
CA VAL A 98 13.71 20.61 -18.78
C VAL A 98 12.44 19.97 -18.25
N VAL A 99 12.32 18.63 -18.31
CA VAL A 99 11.17 17.91 -17.73
C VAL A 99 11.09 18.11 -16.22
N LEU A 100 12.22 18.00 -15.50
CA LEU A 100 12.28 18.25 -14.07
C LEU A 100 12.01 19.70 -13.74
N LEU A 101 12.46 20.67 -14.55
CA LEU A 101 12.16 22.08 -14.39
C LEU A 101 10.66 22.35 -14.62
N ILE A 102 10.05 21.76 -15.63
CA ILE A 102 8.60 21.82 -15.87
C ILE A 102 7.84 21.19 -14.69
N ILE A 103 8.31 20.06 -14.17
CA ILE A 103 7.74 19.41 -12.99
C ILE A 103 7.92 20.31 -11.76
N PHE A 104 9.07 20.97 -11.57
CA PHE A 104 9.36 21.84 -10.42
C PHE A 104 8.54 23.13 -10.45
N ILE A 105 8.42 23.77 -11.62
CA ILE A 105 7.54 24.91 -11.85
C ILE A 105 6.07 24.49 -11.71
N GLY A 106 5.72 23.27 -12.13
CA GLY A 106 4.41 22.67 -11.85
C GLY A 106 4.19 22.35 -10.36
N TRP A 107 5.24 22.00 -9.62
CA TRP A 107 5.18 21.61 -8.20
C TRP A 107 4.88 22.80 -7.29
N THR A 108 5.38 23.99 -7.59
CA THR A 108 5.01 25.23 -6.87
C THR A 108 3.54 25.62 -7.08
N SER A 109 2.89 25.02 -8.08
CA SER A 109 1.47 25.22 -8.40
C SER A 109 0.54 24.17 -7.78
N MET A 110 1.05 23.22 -6.99
CA MET A 110 0.26 22.10 -6.44
C MET A 110 -0.91 22.53 -5.54
N SER A 111 -0.86 23.72 -4.95
CA SER A 111 -1.99 24.30 -4.19
C SER A 111 -3.14 24.78 -5.09
N LEU A 112 -2.90 25.02 -6.38
CA LEU A 112 -3.94 25.34 -7.38
C LEU A 112 -4.51 24.08 -8.06
N SER A 113 -3.71 23.03 -8.27
CA SER A 113 -4.18 21.81 -8.94
C SER A 113 -5.33 21.12 -8.22
N ALA A 114 -5.37 21.18 -6.88
CA ALA A 114 -6.43 20.54 -6.10
C ALA A 114 -7.82 21.11 -6.40
N LYS A 115 -7.91 22.41 -6.71
CA LYS A 115 -9.15 23.13 -7.01
C LYS A 115 -9.47 23.21 -8.51
N SER A 116 -8.68 22.55 -9.36
CA SER A 116 -8.95 22.59 -10.80
C SER A 116 -10.30 21.97 -11.16
N VAL A 117 -11.03 22.67 -12.03
CA VAL A 117 -12.32 22.28 -12.63
C VAL A 117 -12.13 21.96 -14.12
N PRO A 118 -13.07 21.26 -14.77
CA PRO A 118 -13.02 21.04 -16.21
C PRO A 118 -12.87 22.36 -16.98
N GLY A 119 -11.86 22.41 -17.85
CA GLY A 119 -11.47 23.63 -18.57
C GLY A 119 -10.12 24.19 -18.11
N ASP A 120 -9.69 23.87 -16.89
CA ASP A 120 -8.39 24.28 -16.38
C ASP A 120 -7.23 23.48 -17.00
N PHE A 121 -6.10 24.16 -17.22
CA PHE A 121 -4.88 23.56 -17.78
C PHE A 121 -4.39 22.33 -16.99
N LEU A 122 -4.53 22.34 -15.66
CA LEU A 122 -4.06 21.26 -14.79
C LEU A 122 -5.11 20.15 -14.58
N TYR A 123 -6.33 20.31 -15.08
CA TYR A 123 -7.40 19.32 -14.89
C TYR A 123 -7.09 17.93 -15.48
N PRO A 124 -6.50 17.80 -16.69
CA PRO A 124 -6.12 16.50 -17.23
C PRO A 124 -5.08 15.78 -16.36
N ILE A 125 -4.18 16.54 -15.71
CA ILE A 125 -3.18 15.99 -14.80
C ILE A 125 -3.86 15.43 -13.55
N LYS A 126 -4.85 16.15 -13.00
CA LYS A 126 -5.68 15.68 -11.88
C LYS A 126 -6.37 14.35 -12.23
N LEU A 127 -7.08 14.28 -13.36
CA LEU A 127 -7.74 13.04 -13.81
C LEU A 127 -6.74 11.88 -14.00
N PHE A 128 -5.55 12.16 -14.54
CA PHE A 128 -4.51 11.15 -14.68
C PHE A 128 -4.04 10.61 -13.32
N THR A 129 -3.79 11.48 -12.34
CA THR A 129 -3.39 11.04 -10.99
C THR A 129 -4.48 10.24 -10.30
N GLU A 130 -5.75 10.63 -10.43
CA GLU A 130 -6.91 9.89 -9.91
C GLU A 130 -7.01 8.49 -10.55
N LYS A 131 -6.81 8.38 -11.87
CA LYS A 131 -6.81 7.11 -12.58
C LYS A 131 -5.66 6.19 -12.18
N VAL A 132 -4.46 6.73 -12.00
CA VAL A 132 -3.30 5.96 -11.51
C VAL A 132 -3.58 5.45 -10.10
N GLN A 133 -4.09 6.31 -9.23
CA GLN A 133 -4.46 5.91 -7.86
C GLN A 133 -5.49 4.78 -7.88
N TYR A 134 -6.58 4.93 -8.64
CA TYR A 134 -7.61 3.89 -8.79
C TYR A 134 -7.07 2.57 -9.34
N THR A 135 -6.18 2.63 -10.33
CA THR A 135 -5.61 1.43 -10.98
C THR A 135 -4.67 0.67 -10.03
N LEU A 136 -3.92 1.39 -9.19
CA LEU A 136 -3.02 0.80 -8.20
C LEU A 136 -3.77 0.23 -6.99
N THR A 137 -5.01 0.65 -6.74
CA THR A 137 -5.84 0.11 -5.66
C THR A 137 -6.39 -1.26 -6.05
N VAL A 138 -5.91 -2.31 -5.36
CA VAL A 138 -6.29 -3.70 -5.66
C VAL A 138 -7.57 -4.11 -4.94
N ASN A 139 -7.80 -3.65 -3.71
CA ASN A 139 -8.91 -4.12 -2.89
C ASN A 139 -10.26 -3.47 -3.30
N PRO A 140 -11.38 -4.22 -3.25
CA PRO A 140 -12.69 -3.70 -3.61
C PRO A 140 -13.17 -2.60 -2.65
N GLU A 141 -12.81 -2.70 -1.37
CA GLU A 141 -13.12 -1.69 -0.35
C GLU A 141 -12.44 -0.35 -0.65
N GLY A 142 -11.14 -0.34 -0.94
CA GLY A 142 -10.43 0.89 -1.29
C GLY A 142 -10.90 1.48 -2.61
N LYS A 143 -11.31 0.66 -3.59
CA LYS A 143 -11.96 1.17 -4.81
C LYS A 143 -13.28 1.86 -4.50
N ALA A 144 -14.10 1.28 -3.62
CA ALA A 144 -15.34 1.90 -3.18
C ALA A 144 -15.11 3.23 -2.45
N GLU A 145 -14.09 3.28 -1.58
CA GLU A 145 -13.70 4.52 -0.91
C GLU A 145 -13.19 5.58 -1.87
N LEU A 146 -12.42 5.20 -2.90
CA LEU A 146 -11.98 6.14 -3.93
C LEU A 146 -13.15 6.72 -4.72
N HIS A 147 -14.15 5.91 -5.08
CA HIS A 147 -15.37 6.40 -5.71
C HIS A 147 -16.12 7.41 -4.83
N LEU A 148 -16.17 7.21 -3.50
CA LEU A 148 -16.73 8.21 -2.58
C LEU A 148 -15.91 9.51 -2.56
N VAL A 149 -14.58 9.41 -2.55
CA VAL A 149 -13.68 10.57 -2.62
C VAL A 149 -13.88 11.33 -3.94
N PHE A 150 -13.97 10.63 -5.07
CA PHE A 150 -14.21 11.25 -6.36
C PHE A 150 -15.61 11.87 -6.44
N ALA A 151 -16.63 11.22 -5.92
CA ALA A 151 -17.98 11.78 -5.82
C ALA A 151 -18.00 13.12 -5.06
N ASP A 152 -17.32 13.19 -3.92
CA ASP A 152 -17.19 14.41 -3.12
C ASP A 152 -16.40 15.50 -3.88
N ARG A 153 -15.30 15.14 -4.55
CA ARG A 153 -14.53 16.07 -5.40
C ARG A 153 -15.36 16.61 -6.55
N ARG A 154 -16.11 15.77 -7.27
CA ARG A 154 -16.99 16.19 -8.37
C ARG A 154 -18.12 17.09 -7.86
N THR A 155 -18.65 16.84 -6.67
CA THR A 155 -19.62 17.73 -6.01
C THR A 155 -19.03 19.12 -5.78
N ASN A 156 -17.81 19.20 -5.24
CA ASN A 156 -17.11 20.47 -5.03
C ASN A 156 -16.76 21.18 -6.34
N GLU A 157 -16.29 20.46 -7.35
CA GLU A 157 -16.00 21.01 -8.68
C GLU A 157 -17.27 21.54 -9.36
N LEU A 158 -18.41 20.86 -9.18
CA LEU A 158 -19.70 21.29 -9.70
C LEU A 158 -20.10 22.64 -9.08
N VAL A 159 -19.95 22.79 -7.75
CA VAL A 159 -20.23 24.05 -7.04
C VAL A 159 -19.30 25.17 -7.54
N LEU A 160 -18.01 24.89 -7.71
CA LEU A 160 -17.04 25.88 -8.18
C LEU A 160 -17.37 26.32 -9.62
N SER A 161 -17.59 25.37 -10.53
CA SER A 161 -17.97 25.66 -11.91
C SER A 161 -19.30 26.41 -12.00
N PHE A 162 -20.27 26.07 -11.15
CA PHE A 162 -21.56 26.78 -11.09
C PHE A 162 -21.40 28.22 -10.62
N LYS A 163 -20.55 28.49 -9.62
CA LYS A 163 -20.28 29.85 -9.14
C LYS A 163 -19.62 30.76 -10.18
N GLU A 164 -18.90 30.18 -11.14
CA GLU A 164 -18.22 30.94 -12.19
C GLU A 164 -19.13 31.29 -13.37
N GLY A 165 -20.07 30.40 -13.73
CA GLY A 165 -20.86 30.54 -14.95
C GLY A 165 -22.38 30.51 -14.79
N GLU A 166 -22.91 30.31 -13.58
CA GLU A 166 -24.34 30.16 -13.25
C GLU A 166 -25.11 29.09 -14.06
N MET A 167 -24.35 28.24 -14.77
CA MET A 167 -24.84 27.11 -15.55
C MET A 167 -24.29 25.83 -14.95
N ILE A 168 -25.11 24.78 -14.96
CA ILE A 168 -24.72 23.46 -14.50
C ILE A 168 -23.83 22.81 -15.55
N ASN A 169 -22.61 22.45 -15.14
CA ASN A 169 -21.76 21.57 -15.92
C ASN A 169 -22.31 20.14 -15.87
N LYS A 170 -23.07 19.75 -16.90
CA LYS A 170 -23.70 18.43 -17.01
C LYS A 170 -22.67 17.29 -16.92
N VAL A 171 -21.46 17.47 -17.44
CA VAL A 171 -20.40 16.45 -17.35
C VAL A 171 -20.01 16.20 -15.89
N LEU A 172 -19.84 17.26 -15.09
CA LEU A 172 -19.56 17.13 -13.67
C LEU A 172 -20.73 16.54 -12.89
N LEU A 173 -21.96 16.95 -13.22
CA LEU A 173 -23.17 16.42 -12.58
C LEU A 173 -23.26 14.91 -12.77
N ASN A 174 -23.02 14.44 -13.99
CA ASN A 174 -23.08 13.01 -14.32
C ASN A 174 -21.95 12.25 -13.64
N ALA A 175 -20.74 12.81 -13.65
CA ALA A 175 -19.61 12.23 -12.94
C ALA A 175 -19.92 12.11 -11.43
N MET A 176 -20.45 13.16 -10.80
CA MET A 176 -20.86 13.17 -9.40
C MET A 176 -21.86 12.04 -9.08
N LEU A 177 -22.88 11.85 -9.92
CA LEU A 177 -23.89 10.80 -9.74
C LEU A 177 -23.31 9.40 -9.97
N ASN A 178 -22.49 9.23 -11.00
CA ASN A 178 -21.89 7.95 -11.39
C ASN A 178 -20.84 7.45 -10.38
N GLU A 179 -20.04 8.36 -9.82
CA GLU A 179 -19.06 8.01 -8.78
C GLU A 179 -19.75 7.50 -7.51
N ALA A 180 -20.79 8.21 -7.03
CA ALA A 180 -21.55 7.78 -5.87
C ALA A 180 -22.30 6.46 -6.10
N GLN A 181 -22.79 6.23 -7.32
CA GLN A 181 -23.37 4.94 -7.70
C GLN A 181 -22.32 3.82 -7.74
N SER A 182 -21.14 4.09 -8.30
CA SER A 182 -20.07 3.10 -8.41
C SER A 182 -19.60 2.66 -7.03
N ALA A 183 -19.50 3.59 -6.07
CA ALA A 183 -19.24 3.24 -4.67
C ALA A 183 -20.27 2.25 -4.11
N LEU A 184 -21.57 2.47 -4.38
CA LEU A 184 -22.62 1.57 -3.92
C LEU A 184 -22.52 0.19 -4.56
N LYS A 185 -22.19 0.08 -5.86
CA LYS A 185 -22.04 -1.22 -6.55
C LYS A 185 -21.00 -2.12 -5.90
N TYR A 186 -19.92 -1.55 -5.35
CA TYR A 186 -18.90 -2.33 -4.67
C TYR A 186 -19.40 -2.98 -3.37
N SER A 187 -20.51 -2.51 -2.77
CA SER A 187 -21.06 -3.10 -1.55
C SER A 187 -21.49 -4.56 -1.73
N GLU A 188 -21.81 -4.98 -2.95
CA GLU A 188 -22.15 -6.37 -3.30
C GLU A 188 -20.94 -7.31 -3.21
N SER A 189 -19.73 -6.78 -3.36
CA SER A 189 -18.48 -7.55 -3.36
C SER A 189 -17.80 -7.63 -1.98
N LEU A 190 -18.38 -7.01 -0.96
CA LEU A 190 -17.82 -6.90 0.38
C LEU A 190 -18.51 -7.84 1.37
N SER A 191 -17.85 -8.10 2.51
CA SER A 191 -18.48 -8.78 3.65
C SER A 191 -19.63 -7.93 4.20
N ALA A 192 -20.60 -8.56 4.88
CA ALA A 192 -21.78 -7.87 5.41
C ALA A 192 -21.44 -6.66 6.30
N GLU A 193 -20.45 -6.80 7.19
CA GLU A 193 -19.99 -5.71 8.07
C GLU A 193 -19.42 -4.52 7.27
N ARG A 194 -18.51 -4.79 6.33
CA ARG A 194 -17.88 -3.74 5.51
C ARG A 194 -18.88 -3.10 4.55
N SER A 195 -19.79 -3.90 4.02
CA SER A 195 -20.90 -3.46 3.17
C SER A 195 -21.79 -2.48 3.93
N ALA A 196 -22.17 -2.77 5.17
CA ALA A 196 -22.96 -1.85 6.00
C ALA A 196 -22.24 -0.51 6.26
N ILE A 197 -20.94 -0.54 6.57
CA ILE A 197 -20.14 0.68 6.77
C ILE A 197 -20.10 1.51 5.47
N LEU A 198 -19.83 0.87 4.33
CA LEU A 198 -19.77 1.52 3.03
C LEU A 198 -21.12 2.13 2.64
N VAL A 199 -22.21 1.37 2.79
CA VAL A 199 -23.58 1.81 2.53
C VAL A 199 -23.93 3.04 3.38
N ALA A 200 -23.56 3.06 4.66
CA ALA A 200 -23.72 4.23 5.52
C ALA A 200 -22.93 5.46 5.02
N LYS A 201 -21.68 5.26 4.55
CA LYS A 201 -20.87 6.34 3.93
C LYS A 201 -21.52 6.86 2.65
N VAL A 202 -22.03 5.97 1.78
CA VAL A 202 -22.78 6.35 0.57
C VAL A 202 -24.02 7.17 0.94
N GLY A 203 -24.75 6.79 1.99
CA GLY A 203 -25.89 7.55 2.50
C GLY A 203 -25.56 8.99 2.84
N LYS A 204 -24.45 9.20 3.57
CA LYS A 204 -23.93 10.54 3.90
C LYS A 204 -23.51 11.33 2.65
N CYS A 205 -22.82 10.69 1.71
CA CYS A 205 -22.41 11.31 0.45
C CYS A 205 -23.63 11.76 -0.37
N ASN A 206 -24.65 10.91 -0.53
CA ASN A 206 -25.88 11.26 -1.24
C ASN A 206 -26.62 12.42 -0.58
N GLN A 207 -26.69 12.44 0.75
CA GLN A 207 -27.33 13.53 1.48
C GLN A 207 -26.58 14.86 1.26
N HIS A 208 -25.25 14.82 1.20
CA HIS A 208 -24.45 15.99 0.87
C HIS A 208 -24.72 16.47 -0.57
N GLN A 209 -24.71 15.57 -1.55
CA GLN A 209 -25.01 15.87 -2.96
C GLN A 209 -26.40 16.50 -3.11
N GLN A 210 -27.42 15.92 -2.47
CA GLN A 210 -28.78 16.43 -2.52
C GLN A 210 -28.86 17.86 -1.96
N ARG A 211 -28.25 18.11 -0.78
CA ARG A 211 -28.23 19.45 -0.18
C ARG A 211 -27.59 20.48 -1.11
N VAL A 212 -26.45 20.13 -1.72
CA VAL A 212 -25.76 21.00 -2.67
C VAL A 212 -26.62 21.32 -3.89
N LEU A 213 -27.29 20.31 -4.45
CA LEU A 213 -28.19 20.52 -5.60
C LEU A 213 -29.42 21.36 -5.23
N GLU A 214 -29.99 21.17 -4.03
CA GLU A 214 -31.09 21.97 -3.50
C GLU A 214 -30.68 23.43 -3.28
N GLU A 215 -29.46 23.67 -2.81
CA GLU A 215 -28.89 25.01 -2.66
C GLU A 215 -28.66 25.69 -4.01
N ILE A 216 -28.16 24.96 -5.02
CA ILE A 216 -27.88 25.51 -6.37
C ILE A 216 -29.16 25.75 -7.18
N LYS A 217 -30.16 24.89 -7.05
CA LYS A 217 -31.43 24.93 -7.79
C LYS A 217 -32.06 26.33 -7.94
N PRO A 218 -32.26 27.14 -6.87
CA PRO A 218 -32.89 28.45 -7.00
C PRO A 218 -32.05 29.49 -7.77
N MET A 219 -30.73 29.26 -7.90
CA MET A 219 -29.81 30.16 -8.59
C MET A 219 -29.58 29.75 -10.06
N ALA A 220 -29.98 28.53 -10.44
CA ALA A 220 -29.72 28.00 -11.77
C ALA A 220 -30.64 28.61 -12.84
N CYS A 221 -30.16 28.63 -14.08
CA CYS A 221 -30.98 29.04 -15.22
C CYS A 221 -32.20 28.12 -15.42
N ARG A 222 -33.22 28.62 -16.14
CA ARG A 222 -34.46 27.85 -16.39
C ARG A 222 -34.19 26.53 -17.11
N ASP A 223 -33.20 26.49 -17.99
CA ASP A 223 -32.87 25.30 -18.80
C ASP A 223 -32.24 24.18 -17.96
N ASP A 224 -31.55 24.51 -16.87
CA ASP A 224 -30.89 23.54 -16.00
C ASP A 224 -31.80 23.05 -14.86
N THR A 225 -32.89 23.75 -14.57
CA THR A 225 -33.80 23.42 -13.45
C THR A 225 -34.37 21.99 -13.57
N ALA A 226 -34.72 21.54 -14.78
CA ALA A 226 -35.22 20.19 -15.01
C ALA A 226 -34.14 19.13 -14.71
N VAL A 227 -32.91 19.38 -15.17
CA VAL A 227 -31.75 18.50 -14.99
C VAL A 227 -31.38 18.39 -13.50
N ILE A 228 -31.39 19.51 -12.77
CA ILE A 228 -31.14 19.53 -11.32
C ILE A 228 -32.21 18.75 -10.56
N ASN A 229 -33.49 18.92 -10.92
CA ASN A 229 -34.58 18.16 -10.28
C ASN A 229 -34.42 16.65 -10.51
N GLU A 230 -34.02 16.24 -11.70
CA GLU A 230 -33.74 14.83 -11.99
C GLU A 230 -32.59 14.30 -11.12
N ALA A 231 -31.49 15.05 -11.01
CA ALA A 231 -30.37 14.67 -10.16
C ALA A 231 -30.74 14.59 -8.67
N ILE A 232 -31.56 15.53 -8.17
CA ILE A 232 -32.10 15.49 -6.80
C ILE A 232 -32.93 14.21 -6.59
N ASN A 233 -33.81 13.87 -7.54
CA ASN A 233 -34.61 12.65 -7.47
C ASN A 233 -33.74 11.39 -7.44
N LEU A 234 -32.68 11.33 -8.25
CA LEU A 234 -31.73 10.22 -8.25
C LEU A 234 -30.99 10.10 -6.91
N CYS A 235 -30.55 11.21 -6.32
CA CYS A 235 -29.95 11.22 -4.99
C CYS A 235 -30.93 10.74 -3.92
N ALA A 236 -32.20 11.16 -3.98
CA ALA A 236 -33.25 10.77 -3.05
C ALA A 236 -33.64 9.28 -3.19
N GLU A 237 -33.74 8.76 -4.42
CA GLU A 237 -33.93 7.33 -4.69
C GLU A 237 -32.78 6.50 -4.12
N ARG A 238 -31.53 6.92 -4.35
CA ARG A 238 -30.35 6.23 -3.83
C ARG A 238 -30.29 6.29 -2.30
N HIS A 239 -30.66 7.42 -1.69
CA HIS A 239 -30.73 7.55 -0.23
C HIS A 239 -31.77 6.62 0.39
N ARG A 240 -32.97 6.52 -0.22
CA ARG A 240 -33.98 5.53 0.19
C ARG A 240 -33.43 4.11 0.10
N CYS A 241 -32.81 3.74 -1.03
CA CYS A 241 -32.20 2.42 -1.22
C CYS A 241 -31.17 2.09 -0.13
N VAL A 242 -30.30 3.05 0.20
CA VAL A 242 -29.33 2.92 1.30
C VAL A 242 -30.03 2.70 2.65
N GLY A 243 -31.12 3.42 2.92
CA GLY A 243 -31.94 3.22 4.12
C GLY A 243 -32.47 1.80 4.26
N TYR A 244 -33.01 1.23 3.18
CA TYR A 244 -33.45 -0.18 3.13
C TYR A 244 -32.31 -1.16 3.38
N MET A 245 -31.13 -0.91 2.81
CA MET A 245 -29.96 -1.78 2.98
C MET A 245 -29.44 -1.79 4.43
N LEU A 246 -29.62 -0.70 5.18
CA LEU A 246 -29.20 -0.61 6.58
C LEU A 246 -30.23 -1.20 7.54
N ASN A 247 -31.52 -0.99 7.27
CA ASN A 247 -32.61 -1.43 8.16
C ASN A 247 -33.71 -2.16 7.35
N PRO A 248 -33.48 -3.42 6.93
CA PRO A 248 -34.44 -4.16 6.10
C PRO A 248 -35.72 -4.57 6.85
N GLU A 249 -35.68 -4.68 8.19
CA GLU A 249 -36.82 -5.10 9.01
C GLU A 249 -37.77 -3.97 9.39
N SER A 250 -37.34 -2.71 9.28
CA SER A 250 -38.15 -1.54 9.66
C SER A 250 -38.97 -0.95 8.52
N SER A 251 -38.98 -1.60 7.35
CA SER A 251 -39.57 -1.06 6.14
C SER A 251 -40.73 -1.92 5.63
N ASP A 252 -41.96 -1.45 5.86
CA ASP A 252 -43.21 -2.09 5.39
C ASP A 252 -43.40 -2.02 3.85
N GLU A 253 -42.48 -1.36 3.15
CA GLU A 253 -42.47 -1.19 1.70
C GLU A 253 -41.50 -2.19 1.04
N GLN A 254 -41.89 -2.80 -0.09
CA GLN A 254 -40.97 -3.60 -0.90
C GLN A 254 -39.75 -2.76 -1.29
N PRO A 255 -38.52 -3.32 -1.30
CA PRO A 255 -37.36 -2.61 -1.80
C PRO A 255 -37.68 -2.12 -3.22
N PRO A 256 -37.45 -0.83 -3.54
CA PRO A 256 -37.65 -0.38 -4.91
C PRO A 256 -36.81 -1.30 -5.80
N TYR A 257 -37.49 -2.02 -6.71
CA TYR A 257 -36.95 -2.88 -7.79
C TYR A 257 -35.47 -2.64 -8.08
N PRO A 258 -34.68 -3.71 -8.33
CA PRO A 258 -33.29 -3.84 -7.87
C PRO A 258 -32.63 -2.47 -7.79
N CYS A 259 -32.43 -1.98 -6.56
CA CYS A 259 -31.99 -0.65 -6.15
C CYS A 259 -30.85 0.00 -6.97
N TRP A 260 -30.16 -0.77 -7.82
CA TRP A 260 -29.11 -0.34 -8.73
C TRP A 260 -29.54 -0.18 -10.21
N LYS A 261 -30.60 -0.83 -10.72
CA LYS A 261 -30.91 -0.91 -12.16
C LYS A 261 -31.35 0.41 -12.80
N LYS A 262 -32.14 1.25 -12.12
CA LYS A 262 -32.51 2.58 -12.65
C LYS A 262 -31.35 3.57 -12.62
N CYS A 263 -30.52 3.53 -11.58
CA CYS A 263 -29.31 4.35 -11.51
C CYS A 263 -28.26 3.94 -12.56
N CYS A 264 -28.28 2.71 -13.09
CA CYS A 264 -27.25 2.19 -14.02
C CYS A 264 -27.32 2.71 -15.46
N ASN A 265 -28.45 3.31 -15.87
CA ASN A 265 -28.70 3.64 -17.27
C ASN A 265 -28.75 5.15 -17.52
N TRP A 266 -28.02 5.94 -16.73
CA TRP A 266 -27.83 7.36 -17.02
C TRP A 266 -26.66 7.51 -17.99
N GLN A 267 -26.95 7.35 -19.29
CA GLN A 267 -26.05 7.65 -20.42
C GLN A 267 -26.49 8.92 -21.11
#